data_AF-A8WJN8-F1
#
_entry.id   AF-A8WJN8-F1
#
_cell.length_a   1.000
_cell.length_b   1.000
_cell.length_c   1.000
_cell.angle_alpha   90.00
_cell.angle_beta   90.00
_cell.angle_gamma   90.00
#
_symmetry.space_group_name_H-M   'P 1'
#
loop_
_entity.id
_entity.type
_entity.pdbx_description
1 polymer ?
#
loop_
_entity_poly.entity_id
_entity_poly.type
_entity_poly.pdbx_seq_one_letter_code
_entity_poly.pdbx_strand_id
1 'polypeptide(L)'
;MDKRDILNIFKVAYFRSNCSFKEKVSLVLFWAQQRKSRPHRQKESSWIFIDSNEFGSWLTLDYMMNLKISTIVLWNTFLTNEDLNVIFKSWMEMKSYQNLEYLEMNLRNLEDCVEVAMKDIPYEIRHSIPTPDPAYTLVGGIFDVTRKDGQPALIGVYEDPTGFFLSMWPRLPLLSPE
;
A
#
# COMPACT_ATOMS: atom_id res chain seq x y z
N MET A 1 23.11 9.59 -21.65
CA MET A 1 21.81 8.87 -21.57
C MET A 1 22.00 7.52 -22.22
N ASP A 2 21.95 6.42 -21.45
CA ASP A 2 22.28 5.06 -21.94
C ASP A 2 21.13 4.54 -22.83
N LYS A 3 21.45 3.76 -23.87
CA LYS A 3 20.47 3.06 -24.72
C LYS A 3 19.55 2.13 -23.91
N ARG A 4 19.96 1.72 -22.70
CA ARG A 4 19.14 0.94 -21.74
C ARG A 4 18.04 1.76 -21.08
N ASP A 5 18.25 3.05 -20.85
CA ASP A 5 17.24 3.94 -20.26
C ASP A 5 16.13 4.24 -21.27
N ILE A 6 16.51 4.42 -22.53
CA ILE A 6 15.57 4.62 -23.65
C ILE A 6 14.74 3.34 -23.88
N LEU A 7 15.32 2.14 -23.77
CA LEU A 7 14.59 0.88 -23.94
C LEU A 7 13.59 0.62 -22.79
N ASN A 8 13.90 1.07 -21.56
CA ASN A 8 12.97 0.97 -20.42
C ASN A 8 11.81 1.94 -20.55
N ILE A 9 12.06 3.17 -21.02
CA ILE A 9 11.01 4.17 -21.26
C ILE A 9 10.08 3.74 -22.41
N PHE A 10 10.63 3.17 -23.50
CA PHE A 10 9.81 2.67 -24.61
C PHE A 10 9.03 1.39 -24.29
N LYS A 11 9.51 0.52 -23.39
CA LYS A 11 8.74 -0.65 -22.93
C LYS A 11 7.61 -0.30 -21.98
N VAL A 12 7.72 0.77 -21.18
CA VAL A 12 6.59 1.24 -20.36
C VAL A 12 5.51 1.88 -21.26
N ALA A 13 5.90 2.54 -22.36
CA ALA A 13 4.96 3.18 -23.28
C ALA A 13 4.23 2.21 -24.24
N TYR A 14 4.90 1.18 -24.77
CA TYR A 14 4.28 0.26 -25.75
C TYR A 14 3.23 -0.68 -25.14
N PHE A 15 3.29 -0.91 -23.83
CA PHE A 15 2.37 -1.82 -23.12
C PHE A 15 1.02 -1.19 -22.76
N ARG A 16 0.82 0.10 -23.07
CA ARG A 16 -0.47 0.77 -22.89
C ARG A 16 -1.57 0.22 -23.80
N SER A 17 -1.25 -0.34 -24.97
CA SER A 17 -2.27 -0.47 -26.03
C SER A 17 -2.78 -1.87 -26.39
N ASN A 18 -2.15 -2.99 -25.98
CA ASN A 18 -2.46 -4.30 -26.63
C ASN A 18 -2.45 -5.57 -25.73
N CYS A 19 -2.64 -5.48 -24.42
CA CYS A 19 -2.88 -6.67 -23.57
C CYS A 19 -4.11 -6.47 -22.69
N SER A 20 -4.85 -7.54 -22.40
CA SER A 20 -5.93 -7.48 -21.40
C SER A 20 -5.33 -7.20 -20.01
N PHE A 21 -6.03 -6.42 -19.19
CA PHE A 21 -5.50 -5.96 -17.90
C PHE A 21 -5.13 -7.11 -16.94
N LYS A 22 -5.83 -8.25 -17.03
CA LYS A 22 -5.54 -9.48 -16.28
C LYS A 22 -4.15 -10.06 -16.58
N GLU A 23 -3.68 -9.92 -17.83
CA GLU A 23 -2.35 -10.35 -18.26
C GLU A 23 -1.26 -9.40 -17.73
N LYS A 24 -1.58 -8.10 -17.56
CA LYS A 24 -0.66 -7.10 -17.00
C LYS A 24 -0.40 -7.32 -15.50
N VAL A 25 -1.43 -7.68 -14.72
CA VAL A 25 -1.30 -8.09 -13.31
C VAL A 25 -0.47 -9.37 -13.19
N SER A 26 -0.71 -10.34 -14.07
CA SER A 26 0.07 -11.59 -14.14
C SER A 26 1.54 -11.32 -14.45
N LEU A 27 1.84 -10.30 -15.28
CA LEU A 27 3.20 -9.88 -15.60
C LEU A 27 3.90 -9.18 -14.43
N VAL A 28 3.26 -8.25 -13.71
CA VAL A 28 3.85 -7.65 -12.49
C VAL A 28 4.21 -8.72 -11.47
N LEU A 29 3.32 -9.71 -11.27
CA LEU A 29 3.58 -10.89 -10.44
C LEU A 29 4.74 -11.74 -11.01
N PHE A 30 4.83 -11.90 -12.33
CA PHE A 30 5.93 -12.60 -13.00
C PHE A 30 7.29 -11.89 -12.83
N TRP A 31 7.35 -10.56 -12.87
CA TRP A 31 8.58 -9.79 -12.60
C TRP A 31 9.00 -9.86 -11.13
N ALA A 32 8.04 -9.92 -10.20
CA ALA A 32 8.30 -10.21 -8.79
C ALA A 32 8.87 -11.63 -8.60
N GLN A 33 8.40 -12.60 -9.40
CA GLN A 33 8.83 -14.01 -9.33
C GLN A 33 10.19 -14.26 -10.00
N GLN A 34 10.55 -13.53 -11.06
CA GLN A 34 11.86 -13.63 -11.74
C GLN A 34 13.03 -13.13 -10.87
N ARG A 35 12.78 -12.21 -9.91
CA ARG A 35 13.78 -11.80 -8.90
C ARG A 35 14.12 -12.91 -7.88
N LYS A 36 13.32 -13.98 -7.79
CA LYS A 36 13.57 -15.16 -6.94
C LYS A 36 14.76 -16.02 -7.40
N SER A 37 15.39 -15.72 -8.54
CA SER A 37 16.53 -16.48 -9.08
C SER A 37 17.90 -16.10 -8.46
N ARG A 38 17.95 -15.20 -7.47
CA ARG A 38 19.18 -14.86 -6.74
C ARG A 38 19.29 -15.65 -5.42
N PRO A 39 20.36 -16.44 -5.22
CA PRO A 39 20.42 -17.38 -4.10
C PRO A 39 20.97 -16.67 -2.86
N HIS A 40 20.12 -15.95 -2.12
CA HIS A 40 20.29 -15.77 -0.67
C HIS A 40 18.96 -15.37 -0.05
N ARG A 41 18.27 -16.38 0.53
CA ARG A 41 17.24 -16.31 1.57
C ARG A 41 16.43 -14.99 1.62
N GLN A 42 15.74 -14.65 0.54
CA GLN A 42 14.75 -13.57 0.54
C GLN A 42 13.42 -14.15 1.00
N LYS A 43 12.87 -13.59 2.07
CA LYS A 43 11.48 -13.81 2.48
C LYS A 43 10.59 -13.57 1.26
N GLU A 44 9.59 -14.41 1.02
CA GLU A 44 8.70 -14.27 -0.13
C GLU A 44 7.83 -13.01 0.03
N SER A 45 8.36 -11.84 -0.33
CA SER A 45 7.60 -10.60 -0.33
C SER A 45 6.74 -10.55 -1.58
N SER A 46 5.44 -10.61 -1.38
CA SER A 46 4.42 -10.43 -2.41
C SER A 46 3.96 -8.97 -2.38
N TRP A 47 3.94 -8.31 -3.53
CA TRP A 47 3.58 -6.89 -3.62
C TRP A 47 2.59 -6.63 -4.75
N ILE A 48 1.71 -5.65 -4.55
CA ILE A 48 0.84 -5.09 -5.58
C ILE A 48 1.01 -3.56 -5.57
N PHE A 49 1.28 -3.00 -6.74
CA PHE A 49 1.32 -1.57 -6.98
C PHE A 49 0.32 -1.25 -8.11
N ILE A 50 -0.65 -0.40 -7.82
CA ILE A 50 -1.63 0.08 -8.79
C ILE A 50 -1.59 1.59 -8.77
N ASP A 51 -1.38 2.20 -9.92
CA ASP A 51 -1.47 3.63 -10.16
C ASP A 51 -2.13 3.83 -11.52
N SER A 52 -3.44 4.13 -11.54
CA SER A 52 -4.11 4.42 -12.81
C SER A 52 -5.38 5.26 -12.68
N ASN A 53 -5.41 6.39 -13.38
CA ASN A 53 -6.61 7.25 -13.47
C ASN A 53 -7.77 6.63 -14.26
N GLU A 54 -7.55 5.58 -15.06
CA GLU A 54 -8.57 4.98 -15.95
C GLU A 54 -8.75 3.47 -15.79
N PHE A 55 -7.85 2.77 -15.10
CA PHE A 55 -7.85 1.30 -15.01
C PHE A 55 -8.03 0.76 -13.59
N GLY A 56 -8.37 1.58 -12.59
CA GLY A 56 -8.56 1.13 -11.20
C GLY A 56 -9.97 0.63 -10.89
N SER A 57 -10.93 0.79 -11.80
CA SER A 57 -12.38 0.56 -11.54
C SER A 57 -12.76 -0.90 -11.39
N TRP A 58 -11.96 -1.82 -11.91
CA TRP A 58 -12.16 -3.27 -11.71
C TRP A 58 -11.64 -3.73 -10.34
N LEU A 59 -10.81 -2.92 -9.66
CA LEU A 59 -10.26 -3.25 -8.35
C LEU A 59 -11.33 -2.97 -7.29
N THR A 60 -12.16 -3.98 -7.02
CA THR A 60 -13.18 -3.91 -5.98
C THR A 60 -12.60 -4.27 -4.62
N LEU A 61 -13.27 -3.81 -3.55
CA LEU A 61 -12.96 -4.23 -2.20
C LEU A 61 -12.98 -5.77 -2.08
N ASP A 62 -14.01 -6.44 -2.60
CA ASP A 62 -14.10 -7.90 -2.55
C ASP A 62 -12.89 -8.60 -3.18
N TYR A 63 -12.41 -8.10 -4.32
CA TYR A 63 -11.21 -8.65 -4.94
C TYR A 63 -9.99 -8.46 -4.03
N MET A 64 -9.80 -7.24 -3.52
CA MET A 64 -8.72 -6.91 -2.60
C MET A 64 -8.73 -7.82 -1.38
N MET A 65 -9.88 -8.01 -0.72
CA MET A 65 -10.01 -8.77 0.53
C MET A 65 -9.63 -10.25 0.39
N ASN A 66 -9.66 -10.79 -0.83
CA ASN A 66 -9.28 -12.17 -1.13
C ASN A 66 -7.79 -12.35 -1.48
N LEU A 67 -7.03 -11.26 -1.61
CA LEU A 67 -5.60 -11.32 -1.94
C LEU A 67 -4.75 -11.74 -0.74
N LYS A 68 -3.81 -12.66 -1.00
CA LYS A 68 -2.77 -13.06 -0.04
C LYS A 68 -1.46 -12.33 -0.39
N ILE A 69 -1.40 -11.05 -0.02
CA ILE A 69 -0.30 -10.15 -0.35
C ILE A 69 0.28 -9.51 0.91
N SER A 70 1.59 -9.25 0.92
CA SER A 70 2.30 -8.64 2.05
C SER A 70 2.54 -7.13 1.88
N THR A 71 2.53 -6.61 0.66
CA THR A 71 2.73 -5.18 0.37
C THR A 71 1.68 -4.68 -0.60
N ILE A 72 0.93 -3.66 -0.21
CA ILE A 72 -0.19 -3.11 -1.00
C ILE A 72 0.04 -1.62 -1.20
N VAL A 73 0.10 -1.16 -2.44
CA VAL A 73 0.16 0.28 -2.77
C VAL A 73 -0.88 0.57 -3.84
N LEU A 74 -1.87 1.37 -3.49
CA LEU A 74 -3.05 1.63 -4.31
C LEU A 74 -3.25 3.13 -4.51
N TRP A 75 -2.64 3.63 -5.56
CA TRP A 75 -2.79 5.01 -6.01
C TRP A 75 -3.88 5.09 -7.08
N ASN A 76 -4.64 6.19 -7.04
CA ASN A 76 -5.67 6.51 -8.02
C ASN A 76 -6.71 5.38 -8.21
N THR A 77 -7.11 4.72 -7.12
CA THR A 77 -8.13 3.66 -7.17
C THR A 77 -9.54 4.16 -6.88
N PHE A 78 -10.53 3.29 -7.13
CA PHE A 78 -11.92 3.62 -6.80
C PHE A 78 -12.30 3.37 -5.34
N LEU A 79 -11.37 2.81 -4.56
CA LEU A 79 -11.59 2.50 -3.15
C LEU A 79 -11.75 3.78 -2.35
N THR A 80 -12.61 3.72 -1.34
CA THR A 80 -12.97 4.87 -0.50
C THR A 80 -12.38 4.77 0.91
N ASN A 81 -12.59 5.81 1.71
CA ASN A 81 -12.20 5.79 3.13
C ASN A 81 -12.99 4.71 3.90
N GLU A 82 -14.22 4.39 3.50
CA GLU A 82 -15.01 3.28 4.04
C GLU A 82 -14.37 1.92 3.71
N ASP A 83 -13.86 1.74 2.49
CA ASP A 83 -13.16 0.52 2.10
C ASP A 83 -11.89 0.32 2.95
N LEU A 84 -11.15 1.40 3.23
CA LEU A 84 -10.03 1.40 4.18
C LEU A 84 -10.47 0.92 5.58
N ASN A 85 -11.61 1.39 6.08
CA ASN A 85 -12.14 0.95 7.36
C ASN A 85 -12.42 -0.57 7.38
N VAL A 86 -13.00 -1.11 6.29
CA VAL A 86 -13.25 -2.55 6.17
C VAL A 86 -11.94 -3.33 6.15
N ILE A 87 -10.93 -2.85 5.41
CA ILE A 87 -9.59 -3.45 5.36
C ILE A 87 -8.96 -3.49 6.76
N PHE A 88 -8.97 -2.37 7.49
CA PHE A 88 -8.37 -2.31 8.83
C PHE A 88 -9.11 -3.19 9.83
N LYS A 89 -10.44 -3.12 9.91
CA LYS A 89 -11.22 -3.99 10.81
C LYS A 89 -10.97 -5.46 10.51
N SER A 90 -10.91 -5.84 9.23
CA SER A 90 -10.60 -7.21 8.83
C SER A 90 -9.17 -7.63 9.20
N TRP A 91 -8.19 -6.75 9.03
CA TRP A 91 -6.82 -7.02 9.49
C TRP A 91 -6.77 -7.15 11.02
N MET A 92 -7.39 -6.23 11.76
CA MET A 92 -7.50 -6.24 13.23
C MET A 92 -8.13 -7.54 13.75
N GLU A 93 -9.12 -8.07 13.03
CA GLU A 93 -9.79 -9.34 13.34
C GLU A 93 -9.06 -10.58 12.80
N MET A 94 -7.88 -10.41 12.20
CA MET A 94 -7.11 -11.45 11.47
C MET A 94 -7.93 -12.21 10.42
N LYS A 95 -8.92 -11.57 9.81
CA LYS A 95 -9.69 -12.16 8.71
C LYS A 95 -8.96 -12.04 7.38
N SER A 96 -8.20 -10.96 7.17
CA SER A 96 -7.39 -10.73 5.97
C SER A 96 -5.97 -10.28 6.30
N TYR A 97 -5.09 -10.38 5.30
CA TYR A 97 -3.72 -9.85 5.29
C TYR A 97 -2.89 -10.15 6.54
N GLN A 98 -2.91 -11.40 7.02
CA GLN A 98 -2.14 -11.81 8.19
C GLN A 98 -0.63 -11.58 8.01
N ASN A 99 -0.16 -11.64 6.77
CA ASN A 99 1.23 -11.42 6.36
C ASN A 99 1.49 -9.98 5.88
N LEU A 100 0.59 -9.02 6.14
CA LEU A 100 0.78 -7.63 5.74
C LEU A 100 2.05 -7.06 6.39
N GLU A 101 2.86 -6.42 5.58
CA GLU A 101 4.08 -5.70 5.95
C GLU A 101 3.94 -4.22 5.63
N TYR A 102 3.18 -3.86 4.59
CA TYR A 102 2.90 -2.49 4.21
C TYR A 102 1.58 -2.34 3.46
N LEU A 103 0.83 -1.28 3.76
CA LEU A 103 -0.31 -0.82 2.97
C LEU A 103 -0.22 0.69 2.79
N GLU A 104 -0.49 1.16 1.58
CA GLU A 104 -0.63 2.58 1.26
C GLU A 104 -1.77 2.76 0.27
N MET A 105 -2.64 3.74 0.52
CA MET A 105 -3.76 4.05 -0.35
C MET A 105 -4.03 5.55 -0.38
N ASN A 106 -4.39 6.08 -1.55
CA ASN A 106 -4.80 7.48 -1.68
C ASN A 106 -6.07 7.75 -0.87
N LEU A 107 -6.10 8.89 -0.18
CA LEU A 107 -7.29 9.40 0.46
C LEU A 107 -8.06 10.26 -0.53
N ARG A 108 -9.37 10.02 -0.62
CA ARG A 108 -10.26 10.84 -1.46
C ARG A 108 -10.64 12.15 -0.79
N ASN A 109 -10.83 12.09 0.52
CA ASN A 109 -11.08 13.24 1.37
C ASN A 109 -10.22 13.10 2.63
N LEU A 110 -9.42 14.13 2.91
CA LEU A 110 -8.59 14.20 4.11
C LEU A 110 -9.45 14.41 5.37
N GLU A 111 -10.47 15.27 5.28
CA GLU A 111 -11.32 15.66 6.41
C GLU A 111 -12.04 14.44 7.00
N ASP A 112 -12.49 13.54 6.13
CA ASP A 112 -13.20 12.33 6.51
C ASP A 112 -12.28 11.18 6.94
N CYS A 113 -10.96 11.33 6.84
CA CYS A 113 -10.03 10.21 7.03
C CYS A 113 -10.16 9.57 8.42
N VAL A 114 -10.08 10.38 9.49
CA VAL A 114 -10.21 9.86 10.86
C VAL A 114 -11.64 9.43 11.14
N GLU A 115 -12.64 10.22 10.73
CA GLU A 115 -14.04 9.95 11.04
C GLU A 115 -14.60 8.71 10.31
N VAL A 116 -14.05 8.39 9.13
CA VAL A 116 -14.51 7.28 8.29
C VAL A 116 -13.54 6.10 8.30
N ALA A 117 -12.28 6.30 7.90
CA ALA A 117 -11.33 5.19 7.77
C ALA A 117 -10.95 4.59 9.14
N MET A 118 -10.87 5.42 10.18
CA MET A 118 -10.51 4.99 11.54
C MET A 118 -11.73 4.70 12.45
N LYS A 119 -12.94 4.77 11.90
CA LYS A 119 -14.18 4.58 12.66
C LYS A 119 -14.25 3.22 13.38
N ASP A 120 -14.56 3.25 14.68
CA ASP A 120 -14.61 2.08 15.57
C ASP A 120 -13.30 1.28 15.67
N ILE A 121 -12.16 1.87 15.31
CA ILE A 121 -10.85 1.26 15.49
C ILE A 121 -10.24 1.83 16.77
N PRO A 122 -9.87 1.00 17.77
CA PRO A 122 -9.16 1.49 18.93
C PRO A 122 -7.74 1.90 18.53
N TYR A 123 -7.35 3.13 18.86
CA TYR A 123 -6.01 3.65 18.59
C TYR A 123 -5.49 4.56 19.70
N GLU A 124 -4.16 4.67 19.78
CA GLU A 124 -3.45 5.69 20.56
C GLU A 124 -2.74 6.64 19.59
N ILE A 125 -2.61 7.93 19.95
CA ILE A 125 -1.95 8.91 19.08
C ILE A 125 -0.51 9.12 19.54
N ARG A 126 0.46 8.94 18.64
CA ARG A 126 1.85 9.38 18.78
C ARG A 126 2.11 10.64 17.94
N HIS A 127 2.94 11.55 18.47
CA HIS A 127 3.28 12.82 17.83
C HIS A 127 4.68 12.85 17.17
N SER A 128 5.35 11.70 17.03
CA SER A 128 6.64 11.67 16.33
C SER A 128 7.01 10.27 15.85
N ILE A 129 7.22 10.14 14.54
CA ILE A 129 8.20 9.24 13.92
C ILE A 129 8.83 10.04 12.78
N PRO A 130 10.15 10.03 12.61
CA PRO A 130 10.76 10.60 11.41
C PRO A 130 10.25 9.84 10.19
N THR A 131 9.55 10.53 9.28
CA THR A 131 9.30 9.98 7.95
C THR A 131 10.67 9.72 7.31
N PRO A 132 10.94 8.50 6.81
CA PRO A 132 12.22 8.22 6.15
C PRO A 132 12.40 9.01 4.85
N ASP A 133 11.28 9.45 4.26
CA ASP A 133 11.24 10.14 2.97
C ASP A 133 10.87 11.62 3.16
N PRO A 134 11.75 12.58 2.80
CA PRO A 134 11.46 14.01 2.87
C PRO A 134 10.38 14.46 1.87
N ALA A 135 9.99 13.62 0.91
CA ALA A 135 8.86 13.91 0.03
C ALA A 135 7.50 13.75 0.72
N TYR A 136 7.46 13.15 1.91
CA TYR A 136 6.24 12.81 2.65
C TYR A 136 6.14 13.69 3.90
N THR A 137 5.13 14.55 3.95
CA THR A 137 4.83 15.37 5.12
C THR A 137 3.75 14.69 5.95
N LEU A 138 4.03 14.37 7.21
CA LEU A 138 3.03 13.82 8.12
C LEU A 138 1.93 14.86 8.39
N VAL A 139 0.68 14.48 8.17
CA VAL A 139 -0.50 15.31 8.42
C VAL A 139 -1.17 14.85 9.71
N GLY A 140 -1.12 15.69 10.74
CA GLY A 140 -1.71 15.39 12.05
C GLY A 140 -0.78 14.53 12.92
N GLY A 141 -1.09 13.25 13.06
CA GLY A 141 -0.38 12.34 13.96
C GLY A 141 -0.32 10.91 13.45
N ILE A 142 0.40 10.07 14.17
CA ILE A 142 0.50 8.63 13.89
C ILE A 142 -0.39 7.90 14.88
N PHE A 143 -1.19 6.98 14.37
CA PHE A 143 -2.11 6.15 15.14
C PHE A 143 -1.48 4.79 15.39
N ASP A 144 -1.27 4.45 16.64
CA ASP A 144 -0.93 3.09 17.05
C ASP A 144 -2.20 2.26 17.11
N VAL A 145 -2.22 1.15 16.40
CA VAL A 145 -3.29 0.16 16.47
C VAL A 145 -2.73 -1.20 16.81
N THR A 146 -3.53 -2.04 17.47
CA THR A 146 -3.10 -3.39 17.89
C THR A 146 -4.09 -4.43 17.39
N ARG A 147 -3.63 -5.33 16.52
CA ARG A 147 -4.41 -6.48 16.05
C ARG A 147 -4.78 -7.41 17.21
N LYS A 148 -5.85 -8.21 17.07
CA LYS A 148 -6.32 -9.10 18.14
C LYS A 148 -5.30 -10.11 18.67
N ASP A 149 -4.26 -10.44 17.90
CA ASP A 149 -3.15 -11.31 18.33
C ASP A 149 -2.00 -10.56 19.02
N GLY A 150 -2.19 -9.26 19.28
CA GLY A 150 -1.18 -8.39 19.90
C GLY A 150 -0.17 -7.82 18.90
N GLN A 151 -0.30 -8.07 17.59
CA GLN A 151 0.61 -7.46 16.61
C GLN A 151 0.33 -5.95 16.49
N PRO A 152 1.32 -5.07 16.75
CA PRO A 152 1.15 -3.64 16.59
C PRO A 152 1.21 -3.24 15.11
N ALA A 153 0.55 -2.14 14.78
CA ALA A 153 0.78 -1.41 13.54
C ALA A 153 0.74 0.09 13.78
N LEU A 154 1.43 0.82 12.91
CA LEU A 154 1.32 2.27 12.80
C LEU A 154 0.44 2.62 11.62
N ILE A 155 -0.42 3.61 11.77
CA ILE A 155 -1.14 4.24 10.68
C ILE A 155 -0.80 5.72 10.67
N GLY A 156 -0.42 6.25 9.52
CA GLY A 156 -0.13 7.66 9.34
C GLY A 156 -0.79 8.21 8.08
N VAL A 157 -1.18 9.47 8.13
CA VAL A 157 -1.65 10.21 6.96
C VAL A 157 -0.53 11.13 6.51
N TYR A 158 -0.25 11.13 5.23
CA TYR A 158 0.84 11.90 4.66
C TYR A 158 0.37 12.66 3.44
N GLU A 159 1.07 13.76 3.19
CA GLU A 159 0.91 14.62 2.04
C GLU A 159 2.18 14.60 1.20
N ASP A 160 2.01 14.51 -0.11
CA ASP A 160 3.03 14.75 -1.12
C ASP A 160 2.47 15.70 -2.20
N PRO A 161 3.27 16.10 -3.21
CA PRO A 161 2.79 16.97 -4.28
C PRO A 161 1.64 16.40 -5.13
N THR A 162 1.31 15.11 -4.99
CA THR A 162 0.25 14.41 -5.76
C THR A 162 -1.05 14.26 -4.97
N GLY A 163 -1.02 14.38 -3.65
CA GLY A 163 -2.19 14.43 -2.79
C GLY A 163 -1.95 13.86 -1.40
N PHE A 164 -3.02 13.33 -0.81
CA PHE A 164 -2.99 12.70 0.50
C PHE A 164 -3.12 11.18 0.38
N PHE A 165 -2.43 10.46 1.25
CA PHE A 165 -2.52 9.01 1.33
C PHE A 165 -2.37 8.57 2.77
N LEU A 166 -2.98 7.42 3.06
CA LEU A 166 -2.89 6.75 4.33
C LEU A 166 -2.00 5.53 4.17
N SER A 167 -1.00 5.45 5.04
CA SER A 167 -0.06 4.34 5.09
C SER A 167 -0.15 3.60 6.41
N MET A 168 -0.03 2.29 6.35
CA MET A 168 -0.07 1.38 7.49
C MET A 168 1.15 0.46 7.49
N TRP A 169 1.79 0.35 8.66
CA TRP A 169 2.97 -0.48 8.91
C TRP A 169 2.71 -1.46 10.05
N PRO A 170 2.26 -2.69 9.76
CA PRO A 170 2.18 -3.82 10.71
C PRO A 170 3.52 -4.25 11.32
N ARG A 171 4.62 -3.74 10.79
CA ARG A 171 5.96 -3.88 11.35
C ARG A 171 6.64 -2.54 11.20
N LEU A 172 7.14 -2.00 12.31
CA LEU A 172 7.92 -0.76 12.30
C LEU A 172 9.03 -0.89 11.25
N PRO A 173 9.21 0.09 10.34
CA PRO A 173 10.49 0.20 9.66
C PRO A 173 11.54 0.27 10.77
N LEU A 174 12.59 -0.55 10.68
CA LEU A 174 13.70 -0.54 11.62
C LEU A 174 14.19 0.91 11.72
N LEU A 175 13.80 1.63 12.77
CA LEU A 175 14.43 2.88 13.13
C LEU A 175 15.87 2.49 13.41
N SER A 176 16.80 2.96 12.59
CA SER A 176 18.21 2.88 12.94
C SER A 176 18.37 3.52 14.32
N PRO A 177 18.90 2.81 15.32
CA PRO A 177 19.23 3.47 16.58
C PRO A 177 20.23 4.58 16.29
N GLU A 178 19.99 5.74 16.90
CA GLU A 178 20.86 6.92 16.87
C GLU A 178 22.32 6.61 17.23
#